data_AF-A0A2E7TMW0-F1
#
_entry.id   AF-A0A2E7TMW0-F1
#
_cell.length_a   1.000
_cell.length_b   1.000
_cell.length_c   1.000
_cell.angle_alpha   90.00
_cell.angle_beta   90.00
_cell.angle_gamma   90.00
#
_symmetry.space_group_name_H-M   'P 1'
#
loop_
_entity.id
_entity.type
_entity.pdbx_description
1 polymer ?
#
loop_
_entity_poly.entity_id
_entity_poly.type
_entity_poly.pdbx_seq_one_letter_code
_entity_poly.pdbx_strand_id
1 'polypeptide(L)'
;GGALGIGMGDKVFMMENTWYSVISPENCSTILWRSWDHKEEAAEKMKLTSSDMKKLGLIDGVIKEPVGGAHSNPEIAYKNVKKAILDSLNQLRDMDQQKRVAARIKKFASMGHTEEA
;
A
#
# COMPACT_ATOMS: atom_id res chain seq x y z
N GLY A 1 4.83 -7.70 8.50
CA GLY A 1 3.94 -8.08 9.62
C GLY A 1 3.32 -6.88 10.31
N GLY A 2 4.11 -6.07 11.03
CA GLY A 2 3.59 -4.97 11.86
C GLY A 2 2.68 -3.96 11.13
N ALA A 3 3.05 -3.54 9.92
CA ALA A 3 2.23 -2.62 9.12
C ALA A 3 0.84 -3.19 8.77
N LEU A 4 0.76 -4.49 8.48
CA LEU A 4 -0.51 -5.15 8.17
C LEU A 4 -1.43 -5.21 9.38
N GLY A 5 -0.89 -5.38 10.59
CA GLY A 5 -1.66 -5.47 11.83
C GLY A 5 -2.57 -4.26 12.08
N ILE A 6 -2.18 -3.09 11.58
CA ILE A 6 -2.98 -1.85 11.64
C ILE A 6 -3.47 -1.38 10.25
N GLY A 7 -3.10 -2.09 9.19
CA GLY A 7 -3.36 -1.71 7.79
C GLY A 7 -4.64 -2.31 7.20
N MET A 8 -5.36 -3.16 7.94
CA MET A 8 -6.58 -3.83 7.46
C MET A 8 -7.82 -2.92 7.50
N GLY A 9 -7.82 -1.87 6.68
CA GLY A 9 -8.92 -0.92 6.54
C GLY A 9 -9.88 -1.23 5.39
N ASP A 10 -11.06 -0.60 5.42
CA ASP A 10 -12.01 -0.61 4.29
C ASP A 10 -11.36 -0.01 3.04
N LYS A 11 -10.62 1.08 3.22
CA LYS A 11 -9.80 1.72 2.20
C LYS A 11 -8.34 1.75 2.66
N VAL A 12 -7.43 1.43 1.74
CA VAL A 12 -5.98 1.39 1.95
C VAL A 12 -5.34 2.30 0.92
N PHE A 13 -4.58 3.28 1.40
CA PHE A 13 -3.86 4.23 0.55
C PHE A 13 -2.37 4.19 0.85
N MET A 14 -1.57 4.53 -0.14
CA MET A 14 -0.14 4.78 0.01
C MET A 14 0.19 6.16 -0.48
N MET A 15 1.17 6.83 0.13
CA MET A 15 1.74 8.02 -0.50
C MET A 15 2.66 7.61 -1.64
N GLU A 16 2.80 8.50 -2.62
CA GLU A 16 3.51 8.24 -3.88
C GLU A 16 4.90 7.62 -3.68
N ASN A 17 5.71 8.14 -2.76
CA ASN A 17 7.08 7.69 -2.52
C ASN A 17 7.20 6.68 -1.36
N THR A 18 6.08 6.20 -0.82
CA THR A 18 6.11 5.15 0.21
C THR A 18 6.22 3.76 -0.43
N TRP A 19 6.79 2.83 0.34
CA TRP A 19 6.95 1.44 -0.06
C TRP A 19 6.25 0.50 0.91
N TYR A 20 5.76 -0.62 0.39
CA TYR A 20 5.13 -1.66 1.19
C TYR A 20 5.65 -3.02 0.74
N SER A 21 6.27 -3.74 1.67
CA SER A 21 6.89 -5.03 1.41
C SER A 21 6.68 -6.01 2.57
N VAL A 22 6.74 -7.31 2.26
CA VAL A 22 6.72 -8.40 3.24
C VAL A 22 8.03 -8.50 4.03
N ILE A 23 9.15 -8.14 3.40
CA ILE A 23 10.52 -8.19 3.95
C ILE A 23 11.31 -6.99 3.42
N SER A 24 12.33 -6.53 4.14
CA SER A 24 13.20 -5.46 3.62
C SER A 24 14.01 -5.98 2.41
N PRO A 25 14.33 -5.13 1.42
CA PRO A 25 15.12 -5.53 0.26
C PRO A 25 16.49 -6.10 0.63
N GLU A 26 17.11 -5.61 1.70
CA GLU A 26 18.41 -6.08 2.19
C GLU A 26 18.34 -7.51 2.73
N ASN A 27 17.29 -7.81 3.50
CA ASN A 27 17.06 -9.16 4.00
C ASN A 27 16.65 -10.11 2.86
N CYS A 28 15.90 -9.62 1.86
CA CYS A 28 15.62 -10.38 0.65
C CYS A 28 16.92 -10.73 -0.10
N SER A 29 17.81 -9.75 -0.25
CA SER A 29 19.12 -9.89 -0.90
C SER A 29 19.96 -10.99 -0.25
N THR A 30 20.06 -10.98 1.08
CA THR A 30 20.86 -11.98 1.81
C THR A 30 20.28 -13.39 1.73
N ILE A 31 18.96 -13.54 1.69
CA ILE A 31 18.32 -14.85 1.60
C ILE A 31 18.48 -15.45 0.20
N LEU A 32 18.22 -14.67 -0.85
CA LEU A 32 18.18 -15.16 -2.23
C LEU A 32 19.56 -15.18 -2.91
N TRP A 33 20.40 -14.17 -2.66
CA TRP A 33 21.72 -14.03 -3.30
C TRP A 33 22.89 -14.26 -2.34
N ARG A 34 22.65 -14.47 -1.03
CA ARG A 34 23.71 -14.61 -0.01
C ARG A 34 24.67 -13.41 0.04
N SER A 35 24.23 -12.24 -0.41
CA SER A 35 24.97 -10.97 -0.37
C SER A 35 24.04 -9.80 -0.08
N TRP A 36 24.58 -8.68 0.40
CA TRP A 36 23.88 -7.40 0.57
C TRP A 36 23.88 -6.52 -0.69
N ASP A 37 24.69 -6.89 -1.69
CA ASP A 37 24.93 -6.05 -2.86
C ASP A 37 23.73 -6.02 -3.83
N HIS A 38 22.85 -7.02 -3.76
CA HIS A 38 21.67 -7.15 -4.63
C HIS A 38 20.40 -6.49 -4.05
N LYS A 39 20.52 -5.57 -3.08
CA LYS A 39 19.36 -4.90 -2.47
C LYS A 39 18.52 -4.08 -3.46
N GLU A 40 19.16 -3.42 -4.43
CA GLU A 40 18.47 -2.61 -5.45
C GLU A 40 17.72 -3.53 -6.43
N GLU A 41 18.38 -4.59 -6.90
CA GLU A 41 17.75 -5.62 -7.73
C GLU A 41 16.57 -6.28 -6.99
N ALA A 42 16.74 -6.62 -5.72
CA ALA A 42 15.68 -7.17 -4.88
C ALA A 42 14.50 -6.19 -4.79
N ALA A 43 14.75 -4.90 -4.52
CA ALA A 43 13.70 -3.88 -4.43
C ALA A 43 12.87 -3.78 -5.73
N GLU A 44 13.55 -3.76 -6.88
CA GLU A 44 12.88 -3.73 -8.20
C GLU A 44 12.03 -4.97 -8.45
N LYS A 45 12.58 -6.17 -8.18
CA LYS A 45 11.86 -7.44 -8.39
C LYS A 45 10.65 -7.58 -7.47
N MET A 46 10.73 -7.03 -6.26
CA MET A 46 9.65 -7.07 -5.28
C MET A 46 8.49 -6.12 -5.59
N LYS A 47 8.67 -5.16 -6.52
CA LYS A 47 7.62 -4.23 -6.96
C LYS A 47 6.95 -3.51 -5.79
N LEU A 48 7.76 -2.94 -4.90
CA LEU A 48 7.35 -2.40 -3.60
C LEU A 48 6.73 -0.99 -3.64
N THR A 49 6.66 -0.35 -4.82
CA THR A 49 6.21 1.05 -4.95
C THR A 49 4.69 1.18 -4.85
N SER A 50 4.21 2.38 -4.48
CA SER A 50 2.78 2.71 -4.47
C SER A 50 2.09 2.43 -5.82
N SER A 51 2.77 2.69 -6.94
CA SER A 51 2.28 2.44 -8.29
C SER A 51 2.10 0.96 -8.58
N ASP A 52 3.06 0.14 -8.16
CA ASP A 52 2.99 -1.32 -8.34
C ASP A 52 1.91 -1.94 -7.47
N MET A 53 1.86 -1.56 -6.19
CA MET A 53 0.81 -2.00 -5.25
C MET A 53 -0.58 -1.65 -5.77
N LYS A 54 -0.73 -0.50 -6.42
CA LYS A 54 -2.01 -0.11 -7.05
C LYS A 54 -2.35 -0.97 -8.25
N LYS A 55 -1.38 -1.28 -9.13
CA LYS A 55 -1.56 -2.17 -10.29
C LYS A 55 -1.92 -3.60 -9.86
N LEU A 56 -1.35 -4.08 -8.75
CA LEU A 56 -1.63 -5.39 -8.17
C LEU A 56 -2.97 -5.44 -7.41
N GLY A 57 -3.70 -4.31 -7.30
CA GLY A 57 -4.97 -4.26 -6.60
C GLY A 57 -4.88 -4.37 -5.07
N LEU A 58 -3.67 -4.21 -4.51
CA LEU A 58 -3.44 -4.32 -3.07
C LEU A 58 -3.84 -3.04 -2.32
N ILE A 59 -3.88 -1.90 -3.02
CA ILE A 59 -4.31 -0.61 -2.46
C ILE A 59 -5.41 0.05 -3.29
N ASP A 60 -6.24 0.87 -2.64
CA ASP A 60 -7.35 1.58 -3.24
C ASP A 60 -6.95 2.89 -3.92
N GLY A 61 -5.81 3.48 -3.54
CA GLY A 61 -5.34 4.70 -4.18
C GLY A 61 -3.94 5.12 -3.77
N VAL A 62 -3.38 6.03 -4.56
CA VAL A 62 -2.09 6.67 -4.30
C VAL A 62 -2.33 8.15 -4.02
N ILE A 63 -1.79 8.64 -2.91
CA ILE A 63 -1.83 10.05 -2.52
C ILE A 63 -0.57 10.71 -3.06
N LYS A 64 -0.75 11.66 -3.98
CA LYS A 64 0.37 12.38 -4.60
C LYS A 64 1.13 13.22 -3.58
N GLU A 65 2.45 13.17 -3.70
CA GLU A 65 3.33 14.00 -2.90
C GLU A 65 3.67 15.32 -3.61
N PRO A 66 4.08 16.36 -2.88
CA PRO A 66 4.63 17.58 -3.47
C PRO A 66 5.91 17.29 -4.25
N VAL A 67 6.30 18.23 -5.13
CA VAL A 67 7.59 18.17 -5.82
C VAL A 67 8.71 18.15 -4.78
N GLY A 68 9.58 17.14 -4.84
CA GLY A 68 10.63 16.90 -3.84
C GLY A 68 10.22 16.01 -2.66
N GLY A 69 8.98 15.50 -2.63
CA GLY A 69 8.49 14.57 -1.62
C GLY A 69 7.71 15.23 -0.49
N ALA A 70 7.06 14.43 0.36
CA ALA A 70 6.18 14.93 1.42
C ALA A 70 6.87 15.88 2.42
N HIS A 71 8.18 15.70 2.62
CA HIS A 71 8.99 16.52 3.53
C HIS A 71 9.32 17.91 2.96
N SER A 72 9.31 18.09 1.63
CA SER A 72 9.61 19.38 1.00
C SER A 72 8.50 20.41 1.20
N ASN A 73 7.24 19.95 1.23
CA ASN A 73 6.08 20.78 1.51
C ASN A 73 5.00 20.01 2.29
N PRO A 74 5.17 19.85 3.62
CA PRO A 74 4.26 19.08 4.44
C PRO A 74 2.82 19.58 4.40
N GLU A 75 2.61 20.89 4.27
CA GLU A 75 1.26 21.49 4.21
C GLU A 75 0.44 20.97 3.02
N ILE A 76 1.06 20.84 1.85
CA ILE A 76 0.40 20.25 0.67
C ILE A 76 0.15 18.76 0.88
N ALA A 77 1.13 18.03 1.43
CA ALA A 77 0.98 16.61 1.73
C ALA A 77 -0.20 16.36 2.70
N TYR A 78 -0.30 17.14 3.78
CA TYR A 78 -1.40 17.06 4.74
C TYR A 78 -2.76 17.36 4.12
N LYS A 79 -2.84 18.38 3.25
CA LYS A 79 -4.07 18.68 2.51
C LYS A 79 -4.50 17.51 1.62
N ASN A 80 -3.55 16.89 0.91
CA ASN A 80 -3.83 15.74 0.06
C ASN A 80 -4.30 14.52 0.85
N VAL A 81 -3.63 14.23 1.97
CA VAL A 81 -4.02 13.14 2.89
C VAL A 81 -5.40 13.40 3.48
N LYS A 82 -5.66 14.62 3.99
CA LYS A 82 -6.96 15.01 4.55
C LYS A 82 -8.08 14.84 3.52
N LYS A 83 -7.85 15.26 2.27
CA LYS A 83 -8.82 15.09 1.19
C LYS A 83 -9.14 13.61 0.96
N ALA A 84 -8.11 12.76 0.82
CA ALA A 84 -8.31 11.33 0.60
C ALA A 84 -9.09 10.66 1.76
N ILE A 85 -8.81 11.05 3.01
CA ILE A 85 -9.54 10.57 4.19
C ILE A 85 -11.00 11.00 4.15
N LEU A 86 -11.28 12.28 3.91
CA LEU A 86 -12.65 12.81 3.89
C LEU A 86 -13.48 12.21 2.76
N ASP A 87 -12.90 12.09 1.56
CA ASP A 87 -13.57 11.47 0.40
C ASP A 87 -13.92 10.01 0.69
N SER A 88 -12.98 9.27 1.29
CA SER A 88 -13.19 7.87 1.69
C SER A 88 -14.23 7.73 2.79
N LEU A 89 -14.19 8.62 3.79
CA LEU A 89 -15.13 8.60 4.90
C LEU A 89 -16.56 8.88 4.41
N ASN A 90 -16.73 9.84 3.49
CA ASN A 90 -18.03 10.14 2.89
C ASN A 90 -18.59 8.91 2.14
N GLN A 91 -17.77 8.22 1.35
CA GLN A 91 -18.19 6.99 0.66
C GLN A 91 -18.58 5.86 1.64
N LEU A 92 -17.85 5.71 2.74
CA LEU A 92 -18.08 4.65 3.72
C LEU A 92 -19.22 4.98 4.68
N ARG A 93 -19.52 6.25 4.93
CA ARG A 93 -20.57 6.67 5.85
C ARG A 93 -21.95 6.24 5.38
N ASP A 94 -22.18 6.26 4.07
CA ASP A 94 -23.46 5.90 3.47
C ASP A 94 -23.63 4.37 3.32
N MET A 95 -22.61 3.57 3.69
CA MET A 95 -22.66 2.12 3.67
C MET A 95 -23.08 1.54 5.02
N ASP A 96 -24.04 0.61 4.98
CA ASP A 96 -24.42 -0.21 6.13
C ASP A 96 -23.21 -0.93 6.76
N GLN A 97 -23.22 -1.07 8.09
CA GLN A 97 -22.11 -1.64 8.84
C GLN A 97 -21.82 -3.10 8.44
N GLN A 98 -22.84 -3.94 8.27
CA GLN A 98 -22.62 -5.34 7.90
C GLN A 98 -22.08 -5.44 6.48
N LYS A 99 -22.57 -4.59 5.57
CA LYS A 99 -22.04 -4.49 4.20
C LYS A 99 -20.57 -4.05 4.18
N ARG A 100 -20.16 -3.10 5.05
CA ARG A 100 -18.75 -2.67 5.15
C ARG A 100 -17.84 -3.81 5.59
N VAL A 101 -18.22 -4.53 6.65
CA VAL A 101 -17.44 -5.69 7.13
C VAL A 101 -17.32 -6.77 6.06
N ALA A 102 -18.44 -7.15 5.42
CA ALA A 102 -18.44 -8.14 4.36
C ALA A 102 -17.58 -7.71 3.15
N ALA A 103 -17.66 -6.43 2.75
CA ALA A 103 -16.83 -5.89 1.68
C ALA A 103 -15.35 -5.93 2.01
N ARG A 104 -14.96 -5.60 3.25
CA ARG A 104 -13.57 -5.66 3.71
C ARG A 104 -13.04 -7.10 3.68
N ILE A 105 -13.78 -8.06 4.22
CA ILE A 105 -13.41 -9.47 4.19
C ILE A 105 -13.23 -9.94 2.74
N LYS A 106 -14.21 -9.66 1.88
CA LYS A 106 -14.16 -10.04 0.46
C LYS A 106 -12.94 -9.44 -0.24
N LYS A 107 -12.66 -8.14 -0.02
CA LYS A 107 -11.51 -7.43 -0.59
C LYS A 107 -10.20 -8.16 -0.28
N PHE A 108 -9.92 -8.46 1.00
CA PHE A 108 -8.68 -9.12 1.39
C PHE A 108 -8.65 -10.59 0.97
N ALA A 109 -9.79 -11.30 1.00
CA ALA A 109 -9.87 -12.69 0.55
C ALA A 109 -9.65 -12.84 -0.98
N SER A 110 -9.96 -11.81 -1.76
CA SER A 110 -9.70 -11.79 -3.20
C SER A 110 -8.26 -11.40 -3.57
N MET A 111 -7.42 -11.04 -2.61
CA MET A 111 -6.02 -10.72 -2.88
C MET A 111 -5.20 -12.00 -3.02
N GLY A 112 -4.44 -12.07 -4.11
CA GLY A 112 -3.66 -13.26 -4.46
C GLY A 112 -4.28 -13.99 -5.65
N HIS A 113 -3.42 -14.59 -6.46
CA HIS A 113 -3.81 -15.42 -7.59
C HIS A 113 -3.09 -16.76 -7.46
N THR A 114 -3.83 -17.84 -7.72
CA THR A 114 -3.30 -19.18 -7.83
C THR A 114 -3.80 -19.75 -9.15
N GLU A 115 -2.91 -20.37 -9.90
CA GLU A 115 -3.30 -21.24 -11.01
C GLU A 115 -3.36 -22.66 -10.43
N GLU A 116 -4.52 -23.30 -10.48
CA GLU A 116 -4.62 -24.72 -10.19
C GLU A 116 -3.98 -25.48 -11.36
N ALA A 117 -3.04 -26.36 -11.04
CA ALA A 117 -2.25 -27.14 -11.98
C ALA A 117 -3.02 -28.32 -12.59
#